data_AF-A0A956ZB63-F1
#
_entry.id   AF-A0A956ZB63-F1
#
_cell.length_a   1.000
_cell.length_b   1.000
_cell.length_c   1.000
_cell.angle_alpha   90.00
_cell.angle_beta   90.00
_cell.angle_gamma   90.00
#
_symmetry.space_group_name_H-M   'P 1'
#
loop_
_entity.id
_entity.type
_entity.pdbx_description
1 polymer ?
#
loop_
_entity_poly.entity_id
_entity_poly.type
_entity_poly.pdbx_seq_one_letter_code
_entity_poly.pdbx_strand_id
1 'polypeptide(L)'
;MSEMEPRNAPLMTIIITTVSGGGSMRVEIEHLKKQTVAADLEIIILGPPGAWPDGMEENLGGFYGHEIMDVDLDNGLYDAWVDAINKARAPIVAFGENHAFPEPEWAEAVIEAHKGPWTAVGCVFKNANPDTGNSWVQLYMTYGQYTEPIRSGEVGDLHGHNGTYKRDALLEYGDRLGNMLVRANILHMDLRAKGHRLYIEDKAVIHHVNVSKTVSIILDLFYNGWLYTAALADYKGLSRIERLKGIIMEPPIIAKHFLGTLGSIRRAGKSKELLPWTLPIIAGGLVSHMTGKIWGYIAGPGNAQRYINTYEFDRYKY
;
A
#
# COMPACT_ATOMS: atom_id res chain seq x y z
N MET A 1 20.91 -25.64 -22.10
CA MET A 1 20.64 -24.58 -21.10
C MET A 1 21.48 -23.39 -21.52
N SER A 2 20.86 -22.34 -22.05
CA SER A 2 21.58 -21.09 -22.34
C SER A 2 21.90 -20.46 -21.00
N GLU A 3 23.19 -20.35 -20.64
CA GLU A 3 23.61 -19.38 -19.63
C GLU A 3 23.12 -18.01 -20.13
N MET A 4 22.14 -17.44 -19.43
CA MET A 4 21.78 -16.03 -19.65
C MET A 4 22.98 -15.20 -19.21
N GLU A 5 23.48 -14.33 -20.10
CA GLU A 5 24.46 -13.33 -19.69
C GLU A 5 23.94 -12.58 -18.46
N PRO A 6 24.79 -12.32 -17.44
CA PRO A 6 24.37 -11.58 -16.27
C PRO A 6 23.85 -10.21 -16.69
N ARG A 7 22.62 -9.86 -16.25
CA ARG A 7 22.01 -8.57 -16.60
C ARG A 7 22.82 -7.42 -15.99
N ASN A 8 22.93 -6.32 -16.74
CA ASN A 8 23.66 -5.12 -16.31
C ASN A 8 22.85 -4.20 -15.36
N ALA A 9 21.60 -4.52 -15.03
CA ALA A 9 20.73 -3.74 -14.15
C ALA A 9 19.62 -4.61 -13.52
N PRO A 10 19.09 -4.22 -12.34
CA PRO A 10 17.92 -4.89 -11.76
C PRO A 10 16.64 -4.57 -12.54
N LEU A 11 15.65 -5.46 -12.47
CA LEU A 11 14.36 -5.26 -13.14
C LEU A 11 13.35 -4.51 -12.29
N MET A 12 13.44 -4.64 -10.97
CA MET A 12 12.57 -3.97 -10.01
C MET A 12 13.34 -3.63 -8.74
N THR A 13 13.14 -2.42 -8.23
CA THR A 13 13.64 -1.95 -6.94
C THR A 13 12.49 -1.98 -5.95
N ILE A 14 12.67 -2.63 -4.80
CA ILE A 14 11.67 -2.70 -3.73
C ILE A 14 12.14 -1.81 -2.58
N ILE A 15 11.35 -0.78 -2.28
CA ILE A 15 11.58 0.15 -1.19
C ILE A 15 10.78 -0.33 0.02
N ILE A 16 11.46 -0.69 1.09
CA ILE A 16 10.86 -1.21 2.33
C ILE A 16 11.09 -0.19 3.44
N THR A 17 10.03 0.19 4.16
CA THR A 17 10.13 1.10 5.32
C THR A 17 9.87 0.33 6.61
N THR A 18 10.74 0.51 7.62
CA THR A 18 10.63 -0.16 8.91
C THR A 18 10.88 0.78 10.09
N VAL A 19 10.09 0.66 11.16
CA VAL A 19 10.19 1.48 12.39
C VAL A 19 10.77 0.75 13.61
N SER A 20 10.94 -0.58 13.58
CA SER A 20 11.43 -1.32 14.76
C SER A 20 12.18 -2.63 14.48
N GLY A 21 13.28 -2.84 15.21
CA GLY A 21 13.81 -4.13 15.71
C GLY A 21 14.12 -5.28 14.74
N GLY A 22 14.01 -5.10 13.43
CA GLY A 22 14.41 -6.05 12.39
C GLY A 22 13.58 -7.34 12.25
N GLY A 23 12.79 -7.73 13.26
CA GLY A 23 12.09 -9.02 13.30
C GLY A 23 11.03 -9.20 12.20
N SER A 24 10.17 -8.21 11.97
CA SER A 24 9.15 -8.23 10.91
C SER A 24 9.79 -8.17 9.52
N MET A 25 10.77 -7.29 9.36
CA MET A 25 11.57 -7.15 8.13
C MET A 25 12.27 -8.45 7.74
N ARG A 26 12.81 -9.22 8.69
CA ARG A 26 13.43 -10.52 8.39
C ARG A 26 12.46 -11.47 7.71
N VAL A 27 11.19 -11.50 8.14
CA VAL A 27 10.18 -12.37 7.53
C VAL A 27 9.88 -11.93 6.10
N GLU A 28 9.75 -10.62 5.86
CA GLU A 28 9.55 -10.08 4.51
C GLU A 28 10.73 -10.40 3.58
N ILE A 29 11.97 -10.16 4.03
CA ILE A 29 13.19 -10.47 3.26
C ILE A 29 13.24 -11.96 2.88
N GLU A 30 12.85 -12.87 3.77
CA GLU A 30 12.80 -14.31 3.45
C GLU A 30 11.72 -14.67 2.42
N HIS A 31 10.64 -13.89 2.29
CA HIS A 31 9.68 -14.05 1.19
C HIS A 31 10.21 -13.45 -0.11
N LEU A 32 10.94 -12.34 -0.03
CA LEU A 32 11.59 -11.72 -1.19
C LEU A 32 12.73 -12.59 -1.76
N LYS A 33 13.48 -13.29 -0.93
CA LYS A 33 14.48 -14.27 -1.38
C LYS A 33 13.89 -15.47 -2.10
N LYS A 34 12.63 -15.81 -1.81
CA LYS A 34 11.91 -16.90 -2.47
C LYS A 34 11.33 -16.50 -3.82
N GLN A 35 11.44 -15.22 -4.21
CA GLN A 35 10.96 -14.80 -5.52
C GLN A 35 11.70 -15.55 -6.63
N THR A 36 10.97 -16.00 -7.66
CA THR A 36 11.55 -16.74 -8.80
C THR A 36 12.62 -15.92 -9.54
N VAL A 37 12.56 -14.60 -9.38
CA VAL A 37 13.48 -13.61 -9.98
C VAL A 37 14.26 -12.83 -8.91
N ALA A 38 14.51 -13.38 -7.71
CA ALA A 38 15.17 -12.67 -6.61
C ALA A 38 16.52 -12.03 -7.00
N ALA A 39 17.33 -12.69 -7.82
CA ALA A 39 18.61 -12.18 -8.30
C ALA A 39 18.49 -10.98 -9.26
N ASP A 40 17.30 -10.70 -9.79
CA ASP A 40 16.98 -9.54 -10.62
C ASP A 40 16.38 -8.37 -9.81
N LEU A 41 16.22 -8.52 -8.48
CA LEU A 41 15.62 -7.51 -7.60
C LEU A 41 16.68 -6.67 -6.89
N GLU A 42 16.44 -5.38 -6.76
CA GLU A 42 17.18 -4.49 -5.87
C GLU A 42 16.35 -4.16 -4.64
N ILE A 43 16.95 -4.11 -3.45
CA ILE A 43 16.26 -3.79 -2.20
C ILE A 43 16.80 -2.49 -1.60
N ILE A 44 15.93 -1.51 -1.36
CA ILE A 44 16.28 -0.30 -0.60
C ILE A 44 15.48 -0.31 0.70
N ILE A 45 16.17 -0.20 1.83
CA ILE A 45 15.54 -0.27 3.15
C ILE A 45 15.69 1.07 3.86
N LEU A 46 14.57 1.61 4.36
CA LEU A 46 14.46 2.88 5.04
C LEU A 46 14.05 2.65 6.50
N GLY A 47 14.71 3.33 7.43
CA GLY A 47 14.48 3.12 8.86
C GLY A 47 15.25 4.11 9.72
N PRO A 48 14.90 4.28 11.00
CA PRO A 48 15.58 5.23 11.86
C PRO A 48 17.00 4.77 12.17
N PRO A 49 17.93 5.71 12.44
CA PRO A 49 19.29 5.38 12.83
C PRO A 49 19.34 4.35 13.97
N GLY A 50 20.08 3.26 13.77
CA GLY A 50 20.20 2.19 14.76
C GLY A 50 19.04 1.19 14.82
N ALA A 51 18.11 1.23 13.85
CA ALA A 51 17.04 0.22 13.72
C ALA A 51 17.52 -1.13 13.15
N TRP A 52 18.76 -1.20 12.69
CA TRP A 52 19.30 -2.30 11.90
C TRP A 52 19.71 -3.48 12.80
N PRO A 53 19.18 -4.69 12.59
CA PRO A 53 19.64 -5.87 13.32
C PRO A 53 21.06 -6.26 12.92
N ASP A 54 21.78 -6.92 13.82
CA ASP A 54 23.08 -7.53 13.50
C ASP A 54 22.93 -8.51 12.32
N GLY A 55 23.88 -8.46 11.39
CA GLY A 55 23.90 -9.35 10.23
C GLY A 55 22.93 -8.95 9.10
N MET A 56 22.39 -7.71 9.12
CA MET A 56 21.38 -7.28 8.15
C MET A 56 21.89 -7.30 6.71
N GLU A 57 23.09 -6.79 6.45
CA GLU A 57 23.66 -6.75 5.09
C GLU A 57 23.91 -8.16 4.54
N GLU A 58 24.41 -9.09 5.36
CA GLU A 58 24.59 -10.49 4.95
C GLU A 58 23.24 -11.15 4.63
N ASN A 59 22.18 -10.79 5.36
CA ASN A 59 20.83 -11.26 5.10
C ASN A 59 20.23 -10.70 3.79
N LEU A 60 20.84 -9.72 3.15
CA LEU A 60 20.43 -9.18 1.83
C LEU A 60 21.22 -9.81 0.69
N GLY A 61 22.04 -10.83 0.96
CA GLY A 61 22.65 -11.66 -0.09
C GLY A 61 21.59 -12.38 -0.94
N GLY A 62 21.88 -12.52 -2.24
CA GLY A 62 21.01 -13.19 -3.22
C GLY A 62 20.16 -12.25 -4.07
N PHE A 63 20.06 -10.97 -3.70
CA PHE A 63 19.49 -9.91 -4.53
C PHE A 63 20.53 -9.34 -5.51
N TYR A 64 20.08 -8.62 -6.54
CA TYR A 64 20.94 -7.90 -7.47
C TYR A 64 21.83 -6.88 -6.74
N GLY A 65 21.27 -6.22 -5.73
CA GLY A 65 21.96 -5.30 -4.85
C GLY A 65 21.04 -4.77 -3.78
N HIS A 66 21.61 -4.07 -2.80
CA HIS A 66 20.84 -3.49 -1.72
C HIS A 66 21.42 -2.15 -1.26
N GLU A 67 20.58 -1.34 -0.61
CA GLU A 67 20.96 -0.13 0.09
C GLU A 67 20.16 0.01 1.39
N ILE A 68 20.81 0.52 2.43
CA ILE A 68 20.20 0.83 3.73
C ILE A 68 20.34 2.33 3.96
N MET A 69 19.24 2.99 4.29
CA MET A 69 19.20 4.44 4.51
C MET A 69 18.64 4.76 5.88
N ASP A 70 19.42 5.50 6.66
CA ASP A 70 18.99 6.12 7.90
C ASP A 70 18.07 7.31 7.61
N VAL A 71 16.84 7.28 8.15
CA VAL A 71 15.77 8.24 7.85
C VAL A 71 15.02 8.63 9.13
N ASP A 72 14.75 9.92 9.29
CA ASP A 72 13.75 10.40 10.26
C ASP A 72 12.33 10.16 9.71
N LEU A 73 11.74 9.02 10.10
CA LEU A 73 10.41 8.62 9.63
C LEU A 73 9.28 9.50 10.17
N ASP A 74 9.50 10.28 11.23
CA ASP A 74 8.48 11.17 11.79
C ASP A 74 8.35 12.45 10.97
N ASN A 75 9.45 12.94 10.37
CA ASN A 75 9.48 14.25 9.70
C ASN A 75 9.82 14.21 8.20
N GLY A 76 10.41 13.11 7.68
CA GLY A 76 11.00 13.07 6.34
C GLY A 76 10.71 11.80 5.54
N LEU A 77 9.73 10.99 5.94
CA LEU A 77 9.43 9.71 5.28
C LEU A 77 9.27 9.84 3.75
N TYR A 78 8.43 10.77 3.30
CA TYR A 78 8.12 10.89 1.87
C TYR A 78 9.26 11.49 1.05
N ASP A 79 10.04 12.38 1.64
CA ASP A 79 11.27 12.87 1.01
C ASP A 79 12.31 11.74 0.90
N ALA A 80 12.40 10.88 1.92
CA ALA A 80 13.25 9.69 1.86
C ALA A 80 12.77 8.66 0.81
N TRP A 81 11.46 8.53 0.60
CA TRP A 81 10.94 7.75 -0.53
C TRP A 81 11.33 8.36 -1.87
N VAL A 82 11.27 9.69 -2.02
CA VAL A 82 11.75 10.38 -3.23
C VAL A 82 13.24 10.11 -3.44
N ASP A 83 14.06 10.22 -2.40
CA ASP A 83 15.50 9.91 -2.47
C ASP A 83 15.75 8.44 -2.86
N ALA A 84 15.00 7.50 -2.29
CA ALA A 84 15.07 6.10 -2.63
C ALA A 84 14.68 5.82 -4.10
N ILE A 85 13.63 6.47 -4.62
CA ILE A 85 13.25 6.38 -6.04
C ILE A 85 14.35 6.94 -6.94
N ASN A 86 14.99 8.05 -6.54
CA ASN A 86 16.10 8.63 -7.29
C ASN A 86 17.31 7.68 -7.35
N LYS A 87 17.61 6.99 -6.25
CA LYS A 87 18.70 6.01 -6.16
C LYS A 87 18.40 4.67 -6.82
N ALA A 88 17.11 4.30 -6.93
CA ALA A 88 16.68 3.06 -7.55
C ALA A 88 17.27 2.92 -8.96
N ARG A 89 17.90 1.76 -9.21
CA ARG A 89 18.52 1.43 -10.51
C ARG A 89 17.56 0.77 -11.48
N ALA A 90 16.46 0.20 -10.99
CA ALA A 90 15.49 -0.49 -11.81
C ALA A 90 14.48 0.45 -12.48
N PRO A 91 13.91 0.06 -13.63
CA PRO A 91 12.83 0.82 -14.27
C PRO A 91 11.48 0.72 -13.53
N ILE A 92 11.33 -0.26 -12.62
CA ILE A 92 10.12 -0.47 -11.82
C ILE A 92 10.47 -0.25 -10.35
N VAL A 93 9.63 0.49 -9.63
CA VAL A 93 9.73 0.68 -8.18
C VAL A 93 8.49 0.10 -7.51
N ALA A 94 8.70 -0.69 -6.46
CA ALA A 94 7.65 -1.20 -5.58
C ALA A 94 7.81 -0.60 -4.18
N PHE A 95 6.70 -0.32 -3.51
CA PHE A 95 6.69 0.05 -2.09
C PHE A 95 6.28 -1.18 -1.26
N GLY A 96 7.22 -1.79 -0.56
CA GLY A 96 6.99 -2.95 0.29
C GLY A 96 6.55 -2.58 1.72
N GLU A 97 5.88 -3.51 2.36
CA GLU A 97 5.43 -3.42 3.75
C GLU A 97 6.03 -4.57 4.56
N ASN A 98 6.57 -4.26 5.75
CA ASN A 98 7.15 -5.23 6.67
C ASN A 98 6.17 -6.27 7.25
N HIS A 99 4.93 -6.29 6.77
CA HIS A 99 3.85 -7.16 7.20
C HIS A 99 3.00 -7.64 6.00
N ALA A 100 3.58 -7.58 4.80
CA ALA A 100 3.03 -8.07 3.55
C ALA A 100 4.00 -9.09 2.94
N PHE A 101 3.50 -10.28 2.58
CA PHE A 101 4.33 -11.42 2.19
C PHE A 101 4.01 -11.87 0.76
N PRO A 102 4.83 -11.51 -0.23
CA PRO A 102 4.61 -11.94 -1.61
C PRO A 102 4.79 -13.45 -1.80
N GLU A 103 3.91 -14.05 -2.61
CA GLU A 103 4.08 -15.40 -3.12
C GLU A 103 5.29 -15.46 -4.07
N PRO A 104 5.95 -16.63 -4.26
CA PRO A 104 7.21 -16.74 -5.01
C PRO A 104 7.19 -16.14 -6.43
N GLU A 105 6.04 -16.18 -7.11
CA GLU A 105 5.87 -15.70 -8.49
C GLU A 105 5.45 -14.22 -8.57
N TRP A 106 5.27 -13.53 -7.43
CA TRP A 106 4.73 -12.17 -7.38
C TRP A 106 5.56 -11.18 -8.22
N ALA A 107 6.88 -11.14 -8.00
CA ALA A 107 7.76 -10.19 -8.67
C ALA A 107 7.81 -10.45 -10.18
N GLU A 108 7.90 -11.73 -10.58
CA GLU A 108 7.90 -12.13 -11.99
C GLU A 108 6.61 -11.72 -12.69
N ALA A 109 5.45 -11.94 -12.07
CA ALA A 109 4.15 -11.55 -12.61
C ALA A 109 4.03 -10.03 -12.80
N VAL A 110 4.46 -9.25 -11.80
CA VAL A 110 4.44 -7.78 -11.88
C VAL A 110 5.39 -7.24 -12.96
N ILE A 111 6.62 -7.77 -13.03
CA ILE A 111 7.61 -7.39 -14.05
C ILE A 111 7.08 -7.70 -15.45
N GLU A 112 6.44 -8.86 -15.64
CA GLU A 112 5.82 -9.22 -16.91
C GLU A 112 4.68 -8.26 -17.26
N ALA A 113 3.79 -7.94 -16.31
CA ALA A 113 2.70 -7.00 -16.53
C ALA A 113 3.23 -5.61 -16.96
N HIS A 114 4.31 -5.12 -16.35
CA HIS A 114 4.90 -3.81 -16.68
C HIS A 114 5.50 -3.70 -18.09
N LYS A 115 5.70 -4.82 -18.81
CA LYS A 115 6.00 -4.80 -20.26
C LYS A 115 4.84 -4.22 -21.07
N GLY A 116 3.64 -4.23 -20.53
CA GLY A 116 2.47 -3.57 -21.08
C GLY A 116 2.48 -2.04 -20.96
N PRO A 117 1.39 -1.38 -21.37
CA PRO A 117 1.24 0.08 -21.33
C PRO A 117 0.93 0.61 -19.91
N TRP A 118 1.04 -0.22 -18.87
CA TRP A 118 0.63 0.12 -17.51
C TRP A 118 1.69 0.96 -16.81
N THR A 119 1.28 2.09 -16.25
CA THR A 119 2.16 2.96 -15.47
C THR A 119 2.30 2.47 -14.04
N ALA A 120 1.24 1.88 -13.49
CA ALA A 120 1.28 1.17 -12.23
C ALA A 120 0.61 -0.20 -12.34
N VAL A 121 1.16 -1.18 -11.63
CA VAL A 121 0.62 -2.53 -11.50
C VAL A 121 0.42 -2.85 -10.02
N GLY A 122 -0.77 -3.32 -9.66
CA GLY A 122 -1.05 -3.85 -8.33
C GLY A 122 -1.23 -5.38 -8.35
N CYS A 123 -1.23 -5.94 -7.15
CA CYS A 123 -1.38 -7.36 -6.86
C CYS A 123 -2.70 -7.70 -6.13
N VAL A 124 -2.94 -8.98 -5.97
CA VAL A 124 -4.06 -9.54 -5.21
C VAL A 124 -3.69 -9.71 -3.75
N PHE A 125 -4.61 -9.33 -2.86
CA PHE A 125 -4.43 -9.48 -1.42
C PHE A 125 -5.13 -10.73 -0.90
N LYS A 126 -4.40 -11.50 -0.09
CA LYS A 126 -4.87 -12.58 0.77
C LYS A 126 -4.64 -12.24 2.24
N ASN A 127 -5.37 -12.91 3.13
CA ASN A 127 -5.27 -12.67 4.56
C ASN A 127 -4.12 -13.50 5.18
N ALA A 128 -3.10 -12.86 5.74
CA ALA A 128 -1.98 -13.53 6.40
C ALA A 128 -2.28 -13.97 7.85
N ASN A 129 -3.33 -13.43 8.48
CA ASN A 129 -3.73 -13.74 9.85
C ASN A 129 -5.27 -13.99 9.93
N PRO A 130 -5.76 -15.08 9.31
CA PRO A 130 -7.19 -15.32 9.08
C PRO A 130 -7.98 -15.77 10.31
N ASP A 131 -7.32 -15.99 11.45
CA ASP A 131 -7.91 -16.60 12.65
C ASP A 131 -8.93 -15.71 13.37
N THR A 132 -9.04 -14.43 12.99
CA THR A 132 -10.00 -13.50 13.60
C THR A 132 -10.93 -12.87 12.56
N GLY A 133 -12.20 -12.72 12.91
CA GLY A 133 -13.16 -11.97 12.09
C GLY A 133 -12.74 -10.52 11.88
N ASN A 134 -12.04 -9.93 12.86
CA ASN A 134 -11.50 -8.57 12.79
C ASN A 134 -10.48 -8.39 11.66
N SER A 135 -9.54 -9.33 11.53
CA SER A 135 -8.58 -9.35 10.43
C SER A 135 -9.29 -9.37 9.06
N TRP A 136 -10.32 -10.21 8.91
CA TRP A 136 -11.13 -10.23 7.69
C TRP A 136 -11.89 -8.92 7.44
N VAL A 137 -12.46 -8.32 8.50
CA VAL A 137 -13.14 -7.02 8.38
C VAL A 137 -12.19 -5.96 7.88
N GLN A 138 -11.00 -5.84 8.50
CA GLN A 138 -10.04 -4.84 8.11
C GLN A 138 -9.58 -5.05 6.66
N LEU A 139 -9.29 -6.31 6.27
CA LEU A 139 -8.92 -6.64 4.89
C LEU A 139 -10.02 -6.20 3.90
N TYR A 140 -11.27 -6.56 4.12
CA TYR A 140 -12.35 -6.25 3.17
C TYR A 140 -12.78 -4.78 3.18
N MET A 141 -12.61 -4.07 4.29
CA MET A 141 -12.91 -2.64 4.37
C MET A 141 -11.83 -1.79 3.69
N THR A 142 -10.58 -2.21 3.76
CA THR A 142 -9.43 -1.45 3.22
C THR A 142 -9.07 -1.90 1.81
N TYR A 143 -8.97 -3.20 1.57
CA TYR A 143 -8.45 -3.78 0.33
C TYR A 143 -9.47 -4.64 -0.42
N GLY A 144 -10.75 -4.68 0.00
CA GLY A 144 -11.73 -5.64 -0.54
C GLY A 144 -11.90 -5.64 -2.06
N GLN A 145 -11.66 -4.52 -2.74
CA GLN A 145 -11.69 -4.46 -4.21
C GLN A 145 -10.48 -5.12 -4.89
N TYR A 146 -9.41 -5.42 -4.15
CA TYR A 146 -8.16 -6.05 -4.58
C TYR A 146 -8.00 -7.48 -4.03
N THR A 147 -8.99 -8.01 -3.29
CA THR A 147 -8.95 -9.37 -2.74
C THR A 147 -9.49 -10.41 -3.73
N GLU A 148 -8.97 -11.63 -3.64
CA GLU A 148 -9.44 -12.76 -4.43
C GLU A 148 -10.95 -13.10 -4.20
N PRO A 149 -11.61 -13.69 -5.20
CA PRO A 149 -11.17 -13.82 -6.59
C PRO A 149 -11.27 -12.47 -7.32
N ILE A 150 -10.25 -12.16 -8.12
CA ILE A 150 -10.21 -11.01 -9.04
C ILE A 150 -9.54 -11.48 -10.34
N ARG A 151 -9.81 -10.78 -11.45
CA ARG A 151 -9.18 -11.06 -12.75
C ARG A 151 -8.27 -9.91 -13.13
N SER A 152 -7.17 -10.22 -13.81
CA SER A 152 -6.28 -9.18 -14.30
C SER A 152 -7.00 -8.22 -15.24
N GLY A 153 -6.67 -6.93 -15.18
CA GLY A 153 -7.35 -5.93 -15.98
C GLY A 153 -6.99 -4.49 -15.63
N GLU A 154 -7.36 -3.59 -16.53
CA GLU A 154 -7.25 -2.15 -16.27
C GLU A 154 -8.24 -1.72 -15.19
N VAL A 155 -7.76 -0.92 -14.24
CA VAL A 155 -8.53 -0.47 -13.08
C VAL A 155 -8.40 1.04 -12.87
N GLY A 156 -9.34 1.61 -12.11
CA GLY A 156 -9.39 3.05 -11.86
C GLY A 156 -8.56 3.53 -10.67
N ASP A 157 -8.13 2.61 -9.80
CA ASP A 157 -7.36 2.84 -8.59
C ASP A 157 -6.68 1.53 -8.17
N LEU A 158 -5.57 1.61 -7.43
CA LEU A 158 -4.83 0.49 -6.85
C LEU A 158 -4.57 0.77 -5.35
N HIS A 159 -4.19 -0.26 -4.61
CA HIS A 159 -3.57 -0.08 -3.30
C HIS A 159 -2.26 0.73 -3.44
N GLY A 160 -1.92 1.51 -2.42
CA GLY A 160 -0.70 2.31 -2.41
C GLY A 160 0.53 1.49 -2.11
N HIS A 161 0.64 1.01 -0.87
CA HIS A 161 1.66 0.03 -0.52
C HIS A 161 1.39 -1.30 -1.19
N ASN A 162 2.46 -1.97 -1.58
CA ASN A 162 2.53 -3.11 -2.49
C ASN A 162 2.08 -2.82 -3.94
N GLY A 163 1.87 -1.54 -4.26
CA GLY A 163 1.75 -1.07 -5.62
C GLY A 163 3.14 -0.97 -6.25
N THR A 164 3.21 -1.19 -7.56
CA THR A 164 4.42 -1.07 -8.35
C THR A 164 4.23 -0.06 -9.47
N TYR A 165 5.27 0.70 -9.78
CA TYR A 165 5.20 1.88 -10.64
C TYR A 165 6.38 1.91 -11.59
N LYS A 166 6.17 2.44 -12.81
CA LYS A 166 7.28 2.85 -13.66
C LYS A 166 8.02 4.01 -12.98
N ARG A 167 9.31 3.83 -12.75
CA ARG A 167 10.18 4.80 -12.05
C ARG A 167 10.11 6.18 -12.70
N ASP A 168 10.24 6.24 -14.02
CA ASP A 168 10.27 7.51 -14.76
C ASP A 168 8.95 8.29 -14.60
N ALA A 169 7.80 7.60 -14.56
CA ALA A 169 6.50 8.24 -14.36
C ALA A 169 6.36 8.84 -12.95
N LEU A 170 7.03 8.28 -11.94
CA LEU A 170 7.13 8.91 -10.62
C LEU A 170 8.05 10.13 -10.67
N LEU A 171 9.22 10.01 -11.30
CA LEU A 171 10.18 11.11 -11.39
C LEU A 171 9.68 12.33 -12.18
N GLU A 172 8.76 12.14 -13.12
CA GLU A 172 8.08 13.22 -13.84
C GLU A 172 7.33 14.21 -12.91
N TYR A 173 7.03 13.82 -11.67
CA TYR A 173 6.42 14.73 -10.71
C TYR A 173 7.38 15.79 -10.15
N GLY A 174 8.70 15.58 -10.26
CA GLY A 174 9.73 16.47 -9.70
C GLY A 174 9.48 16.76 -8.22
N ASP A 175 9.56 18.03 -7.84
CA ASP A 175 9.38 18.50 -6.45
C ASP A 175 8.00 18.16 -5.84
N ARG A 176 7.01 17.79 -6.67
CA ARG A 176 5.68 17.39 -6.17
C ARG A 176 5.61 15.93 -5.75
N LEU A 177 6.60 15.10 -6.09
CA LEU A 177 6.52 13.65 -5.89
C LEU A 177 6.27 13.28 -4.42
N GLY A 178 7.00 13.89 -3.48
CA GLY A 178 6.81 13.64 -2.04
C GLY A 178 5.37 13.85 -1.59
N ASN A 179 4.74 14.95 -2.01
CA ASN A 179 3.34 15.25 -1.70
C ASN A 179 2.37 14.24 -2.33
N MET A 180 2.67 13.74 -3.54
CA MET A 180 1.82 12.75 -4.21
C MET A 180 1.91 11.37 -3.56
N LEU A 181 3.07 11.02 -3.01
CA LEU A 181 3.30 9.75 -2.32
C LEU A 181 2.57 9.65 -0.97
N VAL A 182 2.16 10.79 -0.38
CA VAL A 182 1.37 10.82 0.86
C VAL A 182 0.12 9.96 0.75
N ARG A 183 -0.58 10.03 -0.39
CA ARG A 183 -1.78 9.24 -0.65
C ARG A 183 -1.77 8.71 -2.08
N ALA A 184 -1.52 7.40 -2.20
CA ALA A 184 -1.52 6.73 -3.50
C ALA A 184 -2.82 6.90 -4.28
N ASN A 185 -3.99 6.98 -3.63
CA ASN A 185 -5.26 7.25 -4.31
C ASN A 185 -5.23 8.58 -5.08
N ILE A 186 -4.58 9.60 -4.52
CA ILE A 186 -4.42 10.92 -5.16
C ILE A 186 -3.40 10.83 -6.31
N LEU A 187 -2.30 10.10 -6.11
CA LEU A 187 -1.36 9.78 -7.18
C LEU A 187 -2.04 9.07 -8.36
N HIS A 188 -2.84 8.04 -8.11
CA HIS A 188 -3.59 7.30 -9.13
C HIS A 188 -4.60 8.18 -9.87
N MET A 189 -5.31 9.04 -9.14
CA MET A 189 -6.22 10.02 -9.74
C MET A 189 -5.47 10.96 -10.70
N ASP A 190 -4.33 11.49 -10.29
CA ASP A 190 -3.53 12.42 -11.10
C ASP A 190 -2.88 11.72 -12.32
N LEU A 191 -2.30 10.54 -12.11
CA LEU A 191 -1.77 9.70 -13.19
C LEU A 191 -2.83 9.47 -14.27
N ARG A 192 -4.04 9.08 -13.87
CA ARG A 192 -5.15 8.86 -14.82
C ARG A 192 -5.61 10.15 -15.49
N ALA A 193 -5.61 11.28 -14.79
CA ALA A 193 -5.92 12.58 -15.38
C ALA A 193 -4.91 12.99 -16.47
N LYS A 194 -3.66 12.51 -16.38
CA LYS A 194 -2.60 12.66 -17.39
C LYS A 194 -2.61 11.59 -18.48
N GLY A 195 -3.59 10.66 -18.46
CA GLY A 195 -3.72 9.60 -19.47
C GLY A 195 -2.95 8.31 -19.15
N HIS A 196 -2.32 8.21 -17.99
CA HIS A 196 -1.70 6.96 -17.55
C HIS A 196 -2.75 5.90 -17.19
N ARG A 197 -2.33 4.64 -17.25
CA ARG A 197 -3.20 3.46 -17.06
C ARG A 197 -2.68 2.61 -15.91
N LEU A 198 -3.61 2.08 -15.12
CA LEU A 198 -3.32 1.24 -13.95
C LEU A 198 -3.85 -0.17 -14.22
N TYR A 199 -3.14 -1.19 -13.75
CA TYR A 199 -3.48 -2.58 -13.99
C TYR A 199 -3.43 -3.38 -12.70
N ILE A 200 -4.36 -4.30 -12.50
CA ILE A 200 -4.24 -5.32 -11.47
C ILE A 200 -3.82 -6.63 -12.13
N GLU A 201 -2.79 -7.28 -11.59
CA GLU A 201 -2.30 -8.59 -12.05
C GLU A 201 -2.74 -9.67 -11.06
N ASP A 202 -3.62 -10.58 -11.49
CA ASP A 202 -4.22 -11.61 -10.65
C ASP A 202 -3.25 -12.73 -10.24
N LYS A 203 -2.14 -12.88 -10.96
CA LYS A 203 -1.05 -13.80 -10.62
C LYS A 203 -0.05 -13.23 -9.61
N ALA A 204 -0.01 -11.91 -9.46
CA ALA A 204 0.80 -11.27 -8.45
C ALA A 204 0.02 -11.32 -7.13
N VAL A 205 0.46 -12.15 -6.17
CA VAL A 205 -0.28 -12.36 -4.92
C VAL A 205 0.57 -12.03 -3.71
N ILE A 206 -0.05 -11.37 -2.72
CA ILE A 206 0.54 -11.04 -1.44
C ILE A 206 -0.39 -11.47 -0.31
N HIS A 207 0.18 -12.01 0.77
CA HIS A 207 -0.50 -12.25 2.04
C HIS A 207 -0.24 -11.07 2.98
N HIS A 208 -1.29 -10.34 3.34
CA HIS A 208 -1.20 -9.13 4.14
C HIS A 208 -1.70 -9.38 5.56
N VAL A 209 -0.89 -9.01 6.57
CA VAL A 209 -1.30 -9.04 7.99
C VAL A 209 -2.24 -7.87 8.26
N ASN A 210 -3.40 -8.14 8.84
CA ASN A 210 -4.44 -7.14 9.06
C ASN A 210 -4.58 -6.82 10.55
N VAL A 211 -4.95 -5.57 10.86
CA VAL A 211 -5.20 -5.13 12.24
C VAL A 211 -6.31 -5.98 12.85
N SER A 212 -6.08 -6.51 14.05
CA SER A 212 -6.99 -7.49 14.67
C SER A 212 -7.71 -7.00 15.93
N LYS A 213 -7.31 -5.88 16.54
CA LYS A 213 -8.06 -5.29 17.67
C LYS A 213 -9.14 -4.34 17.16
N THR A 214 -10.35 -4.48 17.69
CA THR A 214 -11.51 -3.68 17.26
C THR A 214 -11.26 -2.17 17.37
N VAL A 215 -10.72 -1.69 18.50
CA VAL A 215 -10.43 -0.26 18.70
C VAL A 215 -9.40 0.24 17.68
N SER A 216 -8.38 -0.57 17.39
CA SER A 216 -7.37 -0.25 16.39
C SER A 216 -7.99 -0.12 15.00
N ILE A 217 -8.90 -1.01 14.60
CA ILE A 217 -9.62 -0.92 13.32
C ILE A 217 -10.42 0.38 13.22
N ILE A 218 -11.16 0.73 14.28
CA ILE A 218 -11.96 1.96 14.31
C ILE A 218 -11.05 3.19 14.15
N LEU A 219 -9.95 3.27 14.90
CA LEU A 219 -9.02 4.39 14.81
C LEU A 219 -8.30 4.45 13.47
N ASP A 220 -7.84 3.31 12.94
CA ASP A 220 -7.21 3.21 11.61
C ASP A 220 -8.14 3.78 10.53
N LEU A 221 -9.40 3.35 10.51
CA LEU A 221 -10.41 3.83 9.56
C LEU A 221 -10.73 5.32 9.72
N PHE A 222 -10.79 5.83 10.96
CA PHE A 222 -10.95 7.26 11.23
C PHE A 222 -9.81 8.07 10.62
N TYR A 223 -8.56 7.74 10.95
CA TYR A 223 -7.41 8.50 10.48
C TYR A 223 -7.23 8.37 8.97
N ASN A 224 -7.44 7.19 8.40
CA ASN A 224 -7.41 7.00 6.94
C ASN A 224 -8.45 7.86 6.22
N GLY A 225 -9.68 7.95 6.77
CA GLY A 225 -10.71 8.85 6.24
C GLY A 225 -10.32 10.30 6.30
N TRP A 226 -9.80 10.73 7.45
CA TRP A 226 -9.31 12.09 7.68
C TRP A 226 -8.25 12.44 6.65
N LEU A 227 -7.16 11.67 6.60
CA LEU A 227 -6.05 11.99 5.72
C LEU A 227 -6.48 11.98 4.25
N TYR A 228 -7.34 11.04 3.83
CA TYR A 228 -7.82 10.97 2.46
C TYR A 228 -8.55 12.24 2.01
N THR A 229 -9.54 12.74 2.75
CA THR A 229 -10.28 13.93 2.32
C THR A 229 -9.48 15.22 2.50
N ALA A 230 -8.56 15.27 3.47
CA ALA A 230 -7.62 16.36 3.59
C ALA A 230 -6.73 16.46 2.33
N ALA A 231 -6.10 15.35 1.93
CA ALA A 231 -5.27 15.26 0.74
C ALA A 231 -6.06 15.52 -0.55
N LEU A 232 -7.27 14.97 -0.67
CA LEU A 232 -8.17 15.22 -1.81
C LEU A 232 -8.53 16.70 -1.95
N ALA A 233 -8.83 17.35 -0.82
CA ALA A 233 -9.23 18.75 -0.81
C ALA A 233 -8.07 19.69 -1.13
N ASP A 234 -6.85 19.34 -0.70
CA ASP A 234 -5.63 20.04 -1.06
C ASP A 234 -5.30 19.87 -2.55
N TYR A 235 -5.24 18.62 -3.03
CA TYR A 235 -4.95 18.29 -4.43
C TYR A 235 -5.89 19.01 -5.42
N LYS A 236 -7.19 19.05 -5.11
CA LYS A 236 -8.19 19.72 -5.97
C LYS A 236 -8.30 21.23 -5.72
N GLY A 237 -7.59 21.79 -4.75
CA GLY A 237 -7.72 23.20 -4.37
C GLY A 237 -9.14 23.57 -3.92
N LEU A 238 -9.83 22.68 -3.19
CA LEU A 238 -11.24 22.86 -2.86
C LEU A 238 -11.48 24.06 -1.95
N SER A 239 -12.40 24.92 -2.37
CA SER A 239 -12.95 26.01 -1.56
C SER A 239 -13.76 25.48 -0.36
N ARG A 240 -14.07 26.38 0.59
CA ARG A 240 -14.92 26.05 1.75
C ARG A 240 -16.30 25.50 1.35
N ILE A 241 -16.87 26.02 0.26
CA ILE A 241 -18.18 25.59 -0.23
C ILE A 241 -18.08 24.18 -0.84
N GLU A 242 -17.03 23.88 -1.58
CA GLU A 242 -16.83 22.56 -2.17
C GLU A 242 -16.52 21.50 -1.11
N ARG A 243 -15.78 21.87 -0.06
CA ARG A 243 -15.59 21.03 1.13
C ARG A 243 -16.92 20.73 1.82
N LEU A 244 -17.79 21.72 1.99
CA LEU A 244 -19.14 21.52 2.54
C LEU A 244 -19.99 20.59 1.66
N LYS A 245 -19.94 20.76 0.34
CA LYS A 245 -20.60 19.83 -0.60
C LYS A 245 -20.04 18.41 -0.44
N GLY A 246 -18.72 18.27 -0.31
CA GLY A 246 -18.06 17.00 -0.02
C GLY A 246 -18.62 16.31 1.23
N ILE A 247 -18.70 17.05 2.34
CA ILE A 247 -19.28 16.57 3.61
C ILE A 247 -20.72 16.07 3.43
N ILE A 248 -21.56 16.81 2.71
CA ILE A 248 -22.95 16.42 2.43
C ILE A 248 -23.02 15.14 1.60
N MET A 249 -22.04 14.91 0.72
CA MET A 249 -21.96 13.71 -0.11
C MET A 249 -21.33 12.49 0.58
N GLU A 250 -20.80 12.63 1.80
CA GLU A 250 -20.16 11.51 2.49
C GLU A 250 -21.10 10.33 2.82
N PRO A 251 -22.35 10.53 3.29
CA PRO A 251 -23.27 9.43 3.55
C PRO A 251 -23.51 8.49 2.35
N PRO A 252 -23.85 8.96 1.13
CA PRO A 252 -24.00 8.06 -0.01
C PRO A 252 -22.67 7.43 -0.46
N ILE A 253 -21.52 8.10 -0.29
CA ILE A 253 -20.20 7.52 -0.59
C ILE A 253 -19.90 6.35 0.36
N ILE A 254 -20.19 6.52 1.65
CA ILE A 254 -19.98 5.49 2.67
C ILE A 254 -20.95 4.32 2.47
N ALA A 255 -22.19 4.60 2.06
CA ALA A 255 -23.13 3.54 1.67
C ALA A 255 -22.61 2.73 0.46
N LYS A 256 -22.01 3.39 -0.54
CA LYS A 256 -21.34 2.70 -1.66
C LYS A 256 -20.18 1.83 -1.15
N HIS A 257 -19.34 2.34 -0.25
CA HIS A 257 -18.25 1.56 0.34
C HIS A 257 -18.77 0.34 1.10
N PHE A 258 -19.84 0.48 1.89
CA PHE A 258 -20.50 -0.63 2.57
C PHE A 258 -20.92 -1.73 1.58
N LEU A 259 -21.63 -1.35 0.51
CA LEU A 259 -22.06 -2.30 -0.52
C LEU A 259 -20.86 -2.96 -1.22
N GLY A 260 -19.76 -2.21 -1.44
CA GLY A 260 -18.50 -2.74 -1.97
C GLY A 260 -17.84 -3.76 -1.04
N THR A 261 -17.79 -3.49 0.27
CA THR A 261 -17.28 -4.42 1.28
C THR A 261 -18.13 -5.69 1.33
N LEU A 262 -19.46 -5.57 1.38
CA LEU A 262 -20.36 -6.73 1.33
C LEU A 262 -20.22 -7.52 0.02
N GLY A 263 -20.09 -6.80 -1.10
CA GLY A 263 -19.85 -7.39 -2.41
C GLY A 263 -18.54 -8.18 -2.46
N SER A 264 -17.49 -7.70 -1.81
CA SER A 264 -16.19 -8.37 -1.74
C SER A 264 -16.23 -9.61 -0.85
N ILE A 265 -16.88 -9.55 0.31
CA ILE A 265 -17.13 -10.72 1.16
C ILE A 265 -17.94 -11.78 0.41
N ARG A 266 -18.98 -11.36 -0.33
CA ARG A 266 -19.80 -12.25 -1.15
C ARG A 266 -19.02 -12.87 -2.30
N ARG A 267 -18.20 -12.07 -3.00
CA ARG A 267 -17.36 -12.51 -4.11
C ARG A 267 -16.37 -13.60 -3.66
N ALA A 268 -15.84 -13.46 -2.44
CA ALA A 268 -14.95 -14.45 -1.82
C ALA A 268 -15.69 -15.68 -1.25
N GLY A 269 -17.03 -15.75 -1.33
CA GLY A 269 -17.81 -16.87 -0.78
C GLY A 269 -17.89 -16.91 0.75
N LYS A 270 -17.45 -15.86 1.44
CA LYS A 270 -17.33 -15.81 2.92
C LYS A 270 -18.54 -15.24 3.65
N SER A 271 -19.64 -14.95 2.94
CA SER A 271 -20.81 -14.29 3.53
C SER A 271 -21.41 -15.01 4.75
N LYS A 272 -21.56 -16.35 4.68
CA LYS A 272 -22.17 -17.13 5.78
C LYS A 272 -21.27 -17.21 7.01
N GLU A 273 -19.96 -17.26 6.78
CA GLU A 273 -18.94 -17.37 7.82
C GLU A 273 -18.76 -16.04 8.56
N LEU A 274 -18.63 -14.94 7.81
CA LEU A 274 -18.21 -13.66 8.37
C LEU A 274 -19.38 -12.75 8.79
N LEU A 275 -20.39 -12.56 7.93
CA LEU A 275 -21.37 -11.47 8.11
C LEU A 275 -22.13 -11.49 9.44
N PRO A 276 -22.56 -12.64 10.01
CA PRO A 276 -23.29 -12.65 11.28
C PRO A 276 -22.55 -11.98 12.44
N TRP A 277 -21.23 -12.06 12.46
CA TRP A 277 -20.40 -11.58 13.56
C TRP A 277 -19.66 -10.29 13.24
N THR A 278 -19.38 -10.03 11.95
CA THR A 278 -18.58 -8.88 11.53
C THR A 278 -19.39 -7.62 11.22
N LEU A 279 -20.70 -7.75 11.01
CA LEU A 279 -21.56 -6.63 10.60
C LEU A 279 -21.52 -5.43 11.56
N PRO A 280 -21.54 -5.60 12.90
CA PRO A 280 -21.44 -4.47 13.83
C PRO A 280 -20.10 -3.72 13.69
N ILE A 281 -19.02 -4.45 13.42
CA ILE A 281 -17.67 -3.89 13.26
C ILE A 281 -17.56 -3.15 11.93
N ILE A 282 -18.12 -3.72 10.86
CA ILE A 282 -18.22 -3.06 9.55
C ILE A 282 -19.01 -1.76 9.69
N ALA A 283 -20.17 -1.79 10.34
CA ALA A 283 -20.99 -0.59 10.55
C ALA A 283 -20.26 0.46 11.39
N GLY A 284 -19.67 0.07 12.52
CA GLY A 284 -18.88 0.97 13.37
C GLY A 284 -17.67 1.56 12.65
N GLY A 285 -16.95 0.74 11.90
CA GLY A 285 -15.80 1.15 11.09
C GLY A 285 -16.19 2.14 9.98
N LEU A 286 -17.34 1.96 9.34
CA LEU A 286 -17.83 2.88 8.32
C LEU A 286 -18.28 4.22 8.89
N VAL A 287 -18.95 4.22 10.05
CA VAL A 287 -19.25 5.45 10.77
C VAL A 287 -17.95 6.17 11.12
N SER A 288 -16.98 5.43 11.65
CA SER A 288 -15.67 5.98 11.99
C SER A 288 -14.96 6.57 10.76
N HIS A 289 -14.91 5.83 9.66
CA HIS A 289 -14.35 6.29 8.39
C HIS A 289 -15.05 7.56 7.90
N MET A 290 -16.39 7.61 7.91
CA MET A 290 -17.18 8.78 7.55
C MET A 290 -16.82 9.99 8.42
N THR A 291 -16.76 9.81 9.74
CA THR A 291 -16.42 10.91 10.66
C THR A 291 -15.01 11.43 10.43
N GLY A 292 -14.05 10.54 10.14
CA GLY A 292 -12.71 10.90 9.71
C GLY A 292 -12.74 11.75 8.44
N LYS A 293 -13.43 11.29 7.39
CA LYS A 293 -13.57 12.01 6.12
C LYS A 293 -14.17 13.41 6.29
N ILE A 294 -15.21 13.54 7.11
CA ILE A 294 -15.80 14.85 7.44
C ILE A 294 -14.76 15.74 8.12
N TRP A 295 -14.04 15.19 9.09
CA TRP A 295 -13.01 15.91 9.82
C TRP A 295 -11.86 16.38 8.92
N GLY A 296 -11.43 15.58 7.93
CA GLY A 296 -10.39 15.99 6.98
C GLY A 296 -10.78 17.16 6.08
N TYR A 297 -12.06 17.27 5.70
CA TYR A 297 -12.55 18.46 4.99
C TYR A 297 -12.51 19.72 5.88
N ILE A 298 -12.77 19.58 7.18
CA ILE A 298 -12.85 20.69 8.13
C ILE A 298 -11.46 21.14 8.60
N ALA A 299 -10.63 20.19 9.03
CA ALA A 299 -9.40 20.44 9.78
C ALA A 299 -8.12 20.42 8.91
N GLY A 300 -8.20 20.00 7.64
CA GLY A 300 -7.01 19.74 6.83
C GLY A 300 -6.24 18.51 7.35
N PRO A 301 -4.96 18.30 7.01
CA PRO A 301 -4.25 17.04 7.30
C PRO A 301 -3.91 16.84 8.80
N GLY A 302 -3.67 17.91 9.55
CA GLY A 302 -3.33 17.86 10.98
C GLY A 302 -2.23 16.84 11.29
N ASN A 303 -2.45 16.02 12.33
CA ASN A 303 -1.54 14.93 12.72
C ASN A 303 -1.98 13.56 12.20
N ALA A 304 -2.96 13.48 11.29
CA ALA A 304 -3.53 12.20 10.84
C ALA A 304 -2.45 11.29 10.23
N GLN A 305 -1.51 11.88 9.49
CA GLN A 305 -0.39 11.17 8.88
C GLN A 305 0.44 10.41 9.92
N ARG A 306 0.79 11.09 11.03
CA ARG A 306 1.61 10.50 12.09
C ARG A 306 0.93 9.28 12.71
N TYR A 307 -0.38 9.34 12.92
CA TYR A 307 -1.13 8.19 13.43
C TYR A 307 -1.18 7.03 12.43
N ILE A 308 -1.39 7.30 11.15
CA ILE A 308 -1.41 6.27 10.10
C ILE A 308 -0.05 5.58 10.01
N ASN A 309 1.07 6.32 10.02
CA ASN A 309 2.41 5.74 9.96
C ASN A 309 2.65 4.68 11.06
N THR A 310 2.03 4.83 12.23
CA THR A 310 2.13 3.81 13.29
C THR A 310 1.41 2.50 12.93
N TYR A 311 0.23 2.57 12.31
CA TYR A 311 -0.50 1.40 11.83
C TYR A 311 0.17 0.75 10.62
N GLU A 312 0.74 1.55 9.73
CA GLU A 312 1.43 1.08 8.53
C GLU A 312 2.75 0.38 8.88
N PHE A 313 3.63 0.98 9.69
CA PHE A 313 4.97 0.40 9.87
C PHE A 313 5.13 -0.47 11.12
N ASP A 314 4.17 -0.44 12.05
CA ASP A 314 4.19 -1.20 13.32
C ASP A 314 2.92 -2.03 13.54
N ARG A 315 2.43 -2.63 12.44
CA ARG A 315 1.11 -3.27 12.41
C ARG A 315 0.91 -4.37 13.44
N TYR A 316 1.97 -5.06 13.85
CA TYR A 316 1.94 -6.14 14.85
C TYR A 316 1.48 -5.71 16.25
N LYS A 317 1.52 -4.41 16.56
CA LYS A 317 1.00 -3.90 17.84
C LYS A 317 -0.54 -3.88 17.90
N TYR A 318 -1.25 -4.09 16.79
CA TYR A 318 -2.64 -3.65 16.63
C TYR A 318 -3.68 -4.71 16.28
#